data_AF-A0A352F5G7-F1
#
_entry.id   AF-A0A352F5G7-F1
#
_cell.length_a   1.000
_cell.length_b   1.000
_cell.length_c   1.000
_cell.angle_alpha   90.00
_cell.angle_beta   90.00
_cell.angle_gamma   90.00
#
_symmetry.space_group_name_H-M   'P 1'
#
loop_
_entity.id
_entity.type
_entity.pdbx_description
1 polymer ?
#
loop_
_entity_poly.entity_id
_entity_poly.type
_entity_poly.pdbx_seq_one_letter_code
_entity_poly.pdbx_strand_id
1 'polypeptide(L)'
;MAKILIDGEWYEELSPAALYERDIEQIILQQANFIYPQYYLVPFKVLVHSEEGSAKADLALIHKGYREWWIVEVERGVHDLSGHVEPQVRKLSRATYGESEALALCKECDQLDSTQVFDMMKGKAPRVLVLVNTPKPTWIKPLEMHDCIVATFEIFRSQRNKHIFRVNGKHPSEPREIISICVVESLIPRFLRVESPAGLGVQAGEKINIRFNDFLTEWERVDAKNKVWLSPMKLNPLSSECNYELLRDSDGCLVLQALRN
;
A
#
# COMPACT_ATOMS: atom_id res chain seq x y z
N MET A 1 -23.97 -7.18 7.86
CA MET A 1 -23.96 -7.14 6.39
C MET A 1 -23.90 -5.68 5.99
N ALA A 2 -22.77 -5.25 5.43
CA ALA A 2 -22.61 -3.86 5.01
C ALA A 2 -23.41 -3.60 3.72
N LYS A 3 -23.95 -2.39 3.59
CA LYS A 3 -24.60 -1.90 2.37
C LYS A 3 -24.00 -0.56 1.98
N ILE A 4 -23.85 -0.32 0.68
CA ILE A 4 -23.34 0.94 0.12
C ILE A 4 -24.39 1.46 -0.88
N LEU A 5 -24.68 2.76 -0.81
CA LEU A 5 -25.57 3.44 -1.77
C LEU A 5 -24.72 4.34 -2.67
N ILE A 6 -24.75 4.11 -3.98
CA ILE A 6 -24.06 4.94 -4.98
C ILE A 6 -25.09 5.29 -6.06
N ASP A 7 -25.29 6.58 -6.30
CA ASP A 7 -26.18 7.10 -7.35
C ASP A 7 -27.59 6.47 -7.34
N GLY A 8 -28.15 6.24 -6.15
CA GLY A 8 -29.47 5.64 -5.97
C GLY A 8 -29.53 4.12 -6.14
N GLU A 9 -28.40 3.45 -6.40
CA GLU A 9 -28.27 2.00 -6.52
C GLU A 9 -27.63 1.42 -5.24
N TRP A 10 -28.30 0.44 -4.63
CA TRP A 10 -27.80 -0.27 -3.45
C TRP A 10 -26.90 -1.43 -3.85
N TYR A 11 -25.78 -1.54 -3.14
CA TYR A 11 -24.81 -2.62 -3.25
C TYR A 11 -24.71 -3.34 -1.92
N GLU A 12 -24.77 -4.67 -1.97
CA GLU A 12 -24.70 -5.53 -0.79
C GLU A 12 -23.40 -6.33 -0.81
N GLU A 13 -22.77 -6.44 0.35
CA GLU A 13 -21.55 -7.22 0.54
C GLU A 13 -21.81 -8.69 0.19
N LEU A 14 -20.98 -9.27 -0.68
CA LEU A 14 -21.03 -10.70 -0.97
C LEU A 14 -20.54 -11.48 0.26
N SER A 15 -21.21 -12.58 0.57
CA SER A 15 -20.78 -13.44 1.67
C SER A 15 -19.33 -13.91 1.45
N PRO A 16 -18.49 -13.97 2.49
CA PRO A 16 -17.12 -14.44 2.38
C PRO A 16 -17.01 -15.87 1.83
N ALA A 17 -18.08 -16.65 1.99
CA ALA A 17 -18.19 -18.01 1.49
C ALA A 17 -18.76 -18.12 0.07
N ALA A 18 -19.30 -17.04 -0.50
CA ALA A 18 -20.02 -17.06 -1.78
C ALA A 18 -19.12 -17.15 -3.01
N LEU A 19 -17.83 -16.84 -2.88
CA LEU A 19 -16.85 -16.93 -3.95
C LEU A 19 -15.75 -17.93 -3.59
N TYR A 20 -15.29 -18.64 -4.61
CA TYR A 20 -14.06 -19.41 -4.51
C TYR A 20 -12.85 -18.46 -4.56
N GLU A 21 -11.74 -18.90 -3.98
CA GLU A 21 -10.48 -18.15 -3.97
C GLU A 21 -10.05 -17.74 -5.37
N ARG A 22 -10.12 -18.68 -6.32
CA ARG A 22 -9.83 -18.45 -7.73
C ARG A 22 -10.67 -17.32 -8.34
N ASP A 23 -11.94 -17.18 -7.95
CA ASP A 23 -12.81 -16.10 -8.47
C ASP A 23 -12.33 -14.74 -7.93
N ILE A 24 -11.91 -14.71 -6.65
CA ILE A 24 -11.36 -13.51 -6.00
C ILE A 24 -10.04 -13.13 -6.67
N GLU A 25 -9.13 -14.07 -6.89
CA GLU A 25 -7.88 -13.86 -7.62
C GLU A 25 -8.12 -13.23 -8.99
N GLN A 26 -9.06 -13.79 -9.77
CA GLN A 26 -9.39 -13.27 -11.11
C GLN A 26 -9.95 -11.86 -11.05
N ILE A 27 -10.81 -11.55 -10.08
CA ILE A 27 -11.35 -10.20 -9.89
C ILE A 27 -10.23 -9.23 -9.54
N ILE A 28 -9.33 -9.58 -8.61
CA ILE A 28 -8.20 -8.72 -8.23
C ILE A 28 -7.30 -8.46 -9.44
N LEU A 29 -6.98 -9.49 -10.23
CA LEU A 29 -6.19 -9.35 -11.47
C LEU A 29 -6.86 -8.39 -12.47
N GLN A 30 -8.18 -8.49 -12.67
CA GLN A 30 -8.91 -7.58 -13.56
C GLN A 30 -8.91 -6.14 -13.07
N GLN A 31 -8.82 -5.92 -11.76
CA GLN A 31 -8.80 -4.60 -11.14
C GLN A 31 -7.39 -4.12 -10.80
N ALA A 32 -6.35 -4.88 -11.16
CA ALA A 32 -4.97 -4.65 -10.73
C ALA A 32 -4.48 -3.22 -11.00
N ASN A 33 -4.76 -2.68 -12.18
CA ASN A 33 -4.33 -1.33 -12.56
C ASN A 33 -4.99 -0.22 -11.73
N PHE A 34 -6.15 -0.49 -11.13
CA PHE A 34 -6.83 0.47 -10.25
C PHE A 34 -6.38 0.32 -8.79
N ILE A 35 -6.14 -0.91 -8.35
CA ILE A 35 -5.75 -1.21 -6.96
C ILE A 35 -4.26 -0.93 -6.74
N TYR A 36 -3.42 -1.30 -7.72
CA TYR A 36 -1.97 -1.23 -7.66
C TYR A 36 -1.39 -0.58 -8.92
N PRO A 37 -1.71 0.71 -9.20
CA PRO A 37 -1.32 1.37 -10.45
C PRO A 37 0.19 1.41 -10.70
N GLN A 38 1.01 1.29 -9.66
CA GLN A 38 2.48 1.35 -9.73
C GLN A 38 3.15 -0.03 -9.77
N TYR A 39 2.37 -1.11 -9.78
CA TYR A 39 2.88 -2.46 -9.80
C TYR A 39 2.34 -3.21 -11.01
N TYR A 40 3.08 -4.23 -11.44
CA TYR A 40 2.56 -5.32 -12.24
C TYR A 40 2.06 -6.38 -11.26
N LEU A 41 0.75 -6.65 -11.26
CA LEU A 41 0.19 -7.81 -10.56
C LEU A 41 0.12 -8.98 -11.53
N VAL A 42 0.78 -10.08 -11.20
CA VAL A 42 0.88 -11.25 -12.07
C VAL A 42 0.54 -12.53 -11.29
N PRO A 43 -0.03 -13.56 -11.93
CA PRO A 43 -0.07 -14.89 -11.35
C PRO A 43 1.33 -15.36 -10.95
N PHE A 44 1.49 -15.98 -9.78
CA PHE A 44 2.77 -16.49 -9.31
C PHE A 44 2.65 -17.87 -8.69
N LYS A 45 2.24 -18.84 -9.50
CA LYS A 45 2.00 -20.22 -9.07
C LYS A 45 3.30 -21.04 -9.06
N VAL A 46 4.41 -20.51 -8.53
CA VAL A 46 5.72 -21.19 -8.43
C VAL A 46 5.84 -21.87 -7.07
N LEU A 47 6.40 -23.09 -7.04
CA LEU A 47 6.72 -23.76 -5.78
C LEU A 47 8.06 -23.25 -5.26
N VAL A 48 8.06 -22.57 -4.12
CA VAL A 48 9.25 -22.04 -3.47
C VAL A 48 9.58 -22.82 -2.21
N HIS A 49 10.85 -22.78 -1.81
CA HIS A 49 11.37 -23.61 -0.72
C HIS A 49 12.01 -22.73 0.37
N SER A 50 11.69 -23.04 1.63
CA SER A 50 12.34 -22.52 2.83
C SER A 50 12.76 -23.68 3.74
N GLU A 51 13.46 -23.37 4.83
CA GLU A 51 13.81 -24.36 5.87
C GLU A 51 12.58 -25.03 6.50
N GLU A 52 11.41 -24.41 6.40
CA GLU A 52 10.17 -24.90 7.00
C GLU A 52 9.28 -25.68 6.02
N GLY A 53 9.78 -25.90 4.81
CA GLY A 53 9.11 -26.65 3.76
C GLY A 53 8.83 -25.80 2.53
N SER A 54 7.85 -26.24 1.74
CA SER A 54 7.54 -25.63 0.45
C SER A 54 6.16 -24.99 0.48
N ALA A 55 6.02 -23.89 -0.26
CA ALA A 55 4.76 -23.18 -0.43
C ALA A 55 4.65 -22.68 -1.87
N LYS A 56 3.42 -22.39 -2.30
CA LYS A 56 3.13 -21.78 -3.59
C LYS A 56 2.19 -20.64 -3.31
N ALA A 57 2.52 -19.45 -3.80
CA ALA A 57 1.65 -18.30 -3.69
C ALA A 57 0.73 -18.14 -4.88
N ASP A 58 -0.23 -17.23 -4.72
CA ASP A 58 -1.22 -16.97 -5.75
C ASP A 58 -0.71 -16.01 -6.79
N LEU A 59 -0.25 -14.85 -6.34
CA LEU A 59 0.12 -13.72 -7.18
C LEU A 59 1.45 -13.12 -6.71
N ALA A 60 2.03 -12.27 -7.55
CA ALA A 60 3.15 -11.40 -7.20
C ALA A 60 2.88 -9.97 -7.66
N LEU A 61 3.30 -9.00 -6.86
CA LEU A 61 3.34 -7.58 -7.22
C LEU A 61 4.78 -7.17 -7.48
N ILE A 62 5.09 -6.72 -8.69
CA ILE A 62 6.41 -6.21 -9.07
C ILE A 62 6.29 -4.70 -9.24
N HIS A 63 7.03 -3.91 -8.47
CA HIS A 63 7.03 -2.46 -8.66
C HIS A 63 7.52 -2.14 -10.08
N LYS A 64 6.86 -1.20 -10.79
CA LYS A 64 7.20 -0.88 -12.20
C LYS A 64 8.64 -0.40 -12.40
N GLY A 65 9.25 0.15 -11.35
CA GLY A 65 10.67 0.51 -11.30
C GLY A 65 11.60 -0.54 -10.67
N TYR A 66 11.14 -1.78 -10.46
CA TYR A 66 11.93 -2.92 -9.94
C TYR A 66 12.62 -2.68 -8.59
N ARG A 67 12.07 -1.78 -7.77
CA ARG A 67 12.65 -1.38 -6.47
C ARG A 67 12.33 -2.37 -5.36
N GLU A 68 11.17 -2.99 -5.46
CA GLU A 68 10.66 -3.98 -4.53
C GLU A 68 9.62 -4.85 -5.22
N TRP A 69 9.32 -5.97 -4.59
CA TRP A 69 8.29 -6.89 -5.03
C TRP A 69 7.70 -7.62 -3.83
N TRP A 70 6.48 -8.13 -4.03
CA TRP A 70 5.69 -8.76 -3.00
C TRP A 70 5.17 -10.09 -3.50
N ILE A 71 5.16 -11.08 -2.63
CA ILE A 71 4.37 -12.29 -2.80
C ILE A 71 2.99 -12.03 -2.20
N VAL A 72 1.95 -12.40 -2.94
CA VAL A 72 0.57 -12.13 -2.57
C VAL A 72 -0.17 -13.45 -2.39
N GLU A 73 -0.75 -13.63 -1.21
CA GLU A 73 -1.65 -14.73 -0.88
C GLU A 73 -3.08 -14.20 -0.81
N VAL A 74 -3.98 -14.81 -1.58
CA VAL A 74 -5.40 -14.44 -1.62
C VAL A 74 -6.15 -15.40 -0.72
N GLU A 75 -6.68 -14.87 0.38
CA GLU A 75 -7.25 -15.68 1.44
C GLU A 75 -8.75 -15.45 1.62
N ARG A 76 -9.44 -16.51 2.02
CA ARG A 76 -10.85 -16.41 2.40
C ARG A 76 -10.93 -16.15 3.90
N GLY A 77 -11.84 -15.26 4.31
CA GLY A 77 -12.09 -14.94 5.72
C GLY A 77 -12.59 -16.13 6.54
N VAL A 78 -12.88 -17.28 5.93
CA VAL A 78 -13.24 -18.53 6.62
C VAL A 78 -12.03 -19.37 7.02
N HIS A 79 -10.84 -19.08 6.49
CA HIS A 79 -9.63 -19.82 6.82
C HIS A 79 -9.15 -19.50 8.24
N ASP A 80 -8.46 -20.47 8.85
CA ASP A 80 -7.87 -20.32 10.17
C ASP A 80 -6.48 -19.71 10.08
N LEU A 81 -6.15 -18.79 11.00
CA LEU A 81 -4.85 -18.13 11.00
C LEU A 81 -3.73 -19.12 11.30
N SER A 82 -3.80 -19.79 12.45
CA SER A 82 -2.67 -20.55 12.99
C SER A 82 -2.46 -21.90 12.30
N GLY A 83 -3.55 -22.51 11.81
CA GLY A 83 -3.51 -23.79 11.12
C GLY A 83 -3.26 -23.70 9.62
N HIS A 84 -3.46 -22.53 9.00
CA HIS A 84 -3.41 -22.37 7.54
C HIS A 84 -2.57 -21.17 7.10
N VAL A 85 -3.05 -19.95 7.36
CA VAL A 85 -2.50 -18.73 6.77
C VAL A 85 -1.10 -18.41 7.29
N GLU A 86 -0.91 -18.42 8.62
CA GLU A 86 0.38 -18.11 9.25
C GLU A 86 1.49 -19.10 8.85
N PRO A 87 1.27 -20.44 8.87
CA PRO A 87 2.24 -21.39 8.34
C PRO A 87 2.65 -21.13 6.88
N GLN A 88 1.71 -20.70 6.03
CA GLN A 88 1.98 -20.40 4.62
C GLN A 88 2.81 -19.11 4.49
N VAL A 89 2.39 -18.02 5.14
CA VAL A 89 3.15 -16.76 5.20
C VAL A 89 4.58 -16.97 5.70
N ARG A 90 4.75 -17.81 6.73
CA ARG A 90 6.07 -18.10 7.31
C ARG A 90 7.00 -18.80 6.33
N LYS A 91 6.48 -19.75 5.54
CA LYS A 91 7.25 -20.42 4.48
C LYS A 91 7.63 -19.47 3.36
N LEU A 92 6.72 -18.58 2.93
CA LEU A 92 6.95 -17.66 1.81
C LEU A 92 7.91 -16.53 2.18
N SER A 93 7.73 -15.93 3.36
CA SER A 93 8.59 -14.84 3.84
C SER A 93 10.04 -15.28 4.05
N ARG A 94 10.28 -16.58 4.20
CA ARG A 94 11.60 -17.19 4.42
C ARG A 94 12.08 -18.03 3.23
N ALA A 95 11.34 -18.06 2.14
CA ALA A 95 11.74 -18.84 0.97
C ALA A 95 12.91 -18.19 0.25
N THR A 96 13.67 -19.01 -0.46
CA THR A 96 14.69 -18.55 -1.40
C THR A 96 14.04 -18.29 -2.75
N TYR A 97 14.34 -17.12 -3.31
CA TYR A 97 13.88 -16.69 -4.63
C TYR A 97 15.11 -16.37 -5.49
N GLY A 98 15.10 -16.82 -6.74
CA GLY A 98 16.21 -16.64 -7.66
C GLY A 98 15.80 -16.76 -9.11
N GLU A 99 16.72 -17.24 -9.94
CA GLU A 99 16.57 -17.24 -11.39
C GLU A 99 15.31 -17.99 -11.88
N SER A 100 14.93 -19.11 -11.24
CA SER A 100 13.72 -19.84 -11.59
C SER A 100 12.44 -19.03 -11.37
N GLU A 101 12.38 -18.28 -10.27
CA GLU A 101 11.21 -17.44 -9.94
C GLU A 101 11.17 -16.22 -10.86
N ALA A 102 12.31 -15.62 -11.19
CA ALA A 102 12.40 -14.51 -12.14
C ALA A 102 11.89 -14.91 -13.54
N LEU A 103 12.32 -16.08 -14.02
CA LEU A 103 11.84 -16.63 -15.29
C LEU A 103 10.33 -16.85 -15.28
N ALA A 104 9.79 -17.36 -14.18
CA ALA A 104 8.35 -17.55 -14.03
C ALA A 104 7.58 -16.22 -14.04
N LEU A 105 8.07 -15.19 -13.36
CA LEU A 105 7.44 -13.85 -13.40
C LEU A 105 7.42 -13.28 -14.81
N CYS A 106 8.55 -13.34 -15.52
CA CYS A 106 8.67 -12.80 -16.88
C CYS A 106 7.76 -13.55 -17.87
N LYS A 107 7.52 -14.85 -17.64
CA LYS A 107 6.59 -15.64 -18.45
C LYS A 107 5.13 -15.20 -18.29
N GLU A 108 4.76 -14.72 -17.11
CA GLU A 108 3.39 -14.32 -16.79
C GLU A 108 3.10 -12.84 -17.16
N CYS A 109 4.13 -12.06 -17.50
CA CYS A 109 3.96 -10.66 -17.91
C CYS A 109 5.05 -10.19 -18.87
N ASP A 110 4.68 -10.05 -20.15
CA ASP A 110 5.54 -9.57 -21.24
C ASP A 110 6.00 -8.10 -21.06
N GLN A 111 5.39 -7.35 -20.14
CA GLN A 111 5.79 -5.98 -19.83
C GLN A 111 6.98 -5.89 -18.86
N LEU A 112 7.36 -7.01 -18.23
CA LEU A 112 8.51 -7.07 -17.35
C LEU A 112 9.80 -7.11 -18.17
N ASP A 113 10.75 -6.26 -17.79
CA ASP A 113 12.13 -6.32 -18.26
C ASP A 113 12.83 -7.44 -17.51
N SER A 114 13.16 -8.52 -18.24
CA SER A 114 13.77 -9.69 -17.65
C SER A 114 15.05 -9.36 -16.89
N THR A 115 15.93 -8.52 -17.46
CA THR A 115 17.21 -8.17 -16.84
C THR A 115 16.99 -7.47 -15.51
N GLN A 116 16.05 -6.52 -15.45
CA GLN A 116 15.72 -5.82 -14.22
C GLN A 116 15.06 -6.73 -13.18
N VAL A 117 14.21 -7.68 -13.58
CA VAL A 117 13.64 -8.68 -12.67
C VAL A 117 14.74 -9.54 -12.05
N PHE A 118 15.69 -10.03 -12.86
CA PHE A 118 16.82 -10.80 -12.34
C PHE A 118 17.66 -9.99 -11.34
N ASP A 119 17.92 -8.72 -11.64
CA ASP A 119 18.69 -7.86 -10.73
C ASP A 119 17.92 -7.56 -9.44
N MET A 120 16.61 -7.33 -9.51
CA MET A 120 15.74 -7.17 -8.34
C MET A 120 15.80 -8.39 -7.41
N MET A 121 15.81 -9.60 -7.96
CA MET A 121 15.86 -10.84 -7.16
C MET A 121 17.18 -11.08 -6.43
N LYS A 122 18.27 -10.45 -6.88
CA LYS A 122 19.55 -10.47 -6.15
C LYS A 122 19.51 -9.59 -4.89
N GLY A 123 18.51 -8.71 -4.79
CA GLY A 123 18.32 -7.78 -3.68
C GLY A 123 17.61 -8.39 -2.47
N LYS A 124 16.77 -7.58 -1.81
CA LYS A 124 15.98 -8.05 -0.66
C LYS A 124 14.95 -9.07 -1.13
N ALA A 125 14.80 -10.15 -0.35
CA ALA A 125 13.69 -11.10 -0.50
C ALA A 125 12.33 -10.37 -0.49
N PRO A 126 11.31 -10.91 -1.19
CA PRO A 126 10.01 -10.28 -1.25
C PRO A 126 9.36 -10.23 0.12
N ARG A 127 8.55 -9.21 0.33
CA ARG A 127 7.64 -9.14 1.47
C ARG A 127 6.35 -9.88 1.13
N VAL A 128 5.56 -10.22 2.15
CA VAL A 128 4.29 -10.93 1.95
C VAL A 128 3.10 -9.98 2.12
N LEU A 129 2.15 -10.05 1.21
CA LEU A 129 0.86 -9.38 1.29
C LEU A 129 -0.23 -10.45 1.37
N VAL A 130 -1.00 -10.47 2.46
CA VAL A 130 -2.23 -11.28 2.53
C VAL A 130 -3.41 -10.39 2.16
N LEU A 131 -4.11 -10.76 1.08
CA LEU A 131 -5.37 -10.15 0.66
C LEU A 131 -6.53 -11.02 1.08
N VAL A 132 -7.28 -10.59 2.10
CA VAL A 132 -8.42 -11.34 2.62
C VAL A 132 -9.75 -10.71 2.20
N ASN A 133 -10.74 -11.53 1.85
CA ASN A 133 -12.05 -11.02 1.41
C ASN A 133 -12.98 -10.53 2.53
N THR A 134 -12.49 -10.43 3.77
CA THR A 134 -13.25 -9.98 4.94
C THR A 134 -12.30 -9.41 5.99
N PRO A 135 -12.68 -8.37 6.74
CA PRO A 135 -11.79 -7.80 7.75
C PRO A 135 -11.33 -8.83 8.79
N LYS A 136 -10.01 -8.96 8.95
CA LYS A 136 -9.35 -9.84 9.93
C LYS A 136 -8.35 -9.07 10.79
N PRO A 137 -8.80 -8.17 11.68
CA PRO A 137 -7.91 -7.37 12.51
C PRO A 137 -7.01 -8.22 13.41
N THR A 138 -7.47 -9.41 13.80
CA THR A 138 -6.70 -10.36 14.62
C THR A 138 -5.51 -10.99 13.88
N TRP A 139 -5.47 -10.92 12.54
CA TRP A 139 -4.36 -11.47 11.74
C TRP A 139 -3.20 -10.49 11.60
N ILE A 140 -3.46 -9.19 11.77
CA ILE A 140 -2.47 -8.13 11.49
C ILE A 140 -1.21 -8.32 12.34
N LYS A 141 -1.35 -8.32 13.68
CA LYS A 141 -0.19 -8.37 14.58
C LYS A 141 0.62 -9.67 14.43
N PRO A 142 0.00 -10.88 14.37
CA PRO A 142 0.77 -12.11 14.19
C PRO A 142 1.54 -12.13 12.86
N LEU A 143 0.91 -11.72 11.76
CA LEU A 143 1.55 -11.75 10.44
C LEU A 143 2.62 -10.66 10.29
N GLU A 144 2.48 -9.50 10.93
CA GLU A 144 3.51 -8.45 10.95
C GLU A 144 4.87 -8.95 11.48
N MET A 145 4.89 -9.96 12.36
CA MET A 145 6.13 -10.58 12.85
C MET A 145 6.94 -11.29 11.73
N HIS A 146 6.31 -11.51 10.57
CA HIS A 146 6.89 -12.16 9.40
C HIS A 146 7.12 -11.19 8.22
N ASP A 147 7.24 -9.87 8.50
CA ASP A 147 7.31 -8.79 7.49
C ASP A 147 6.15 -8.87 6.47
N CYS A 148 4.99 -9.35 6.95
CA CYS A 148 3.77 -9.46 6.17
C CYS A 148 2.82 -8.31 6.51
N ILE A 149 2.14 -7.78 5.50
CA ILE A 149 1.02 -6.86 5.68
C ILE A 149 -0.29 -7.53 5.28
N VAL A 150 -1.39 -7.04 5.86
CA VAL A 150 -2.73 -7.56 5.58
C VAL A 150 -3.59 -6.44 5.00
N ALA A 151 -4.18 -6.73 3.86
CA ALA A 151 -5.19 -5.91 3.21
C ALA A 151 -6.50 -6.68 3.10
N THR A 152 -7.59 -5.93 3.05
CA THR A 152 -8.93 -6.48 2.86
C THR A 152 -9.47 -6.04 1.50
N PHE A 153 -9.95 -7.00 0.72
CA PHE A 153 -10.59 -6.77 -0.57
C PHE A 153 -12.03 -7.26 -0.54
N GLU A 154 -12.98 -6.36 -0.29
CA GLU A 154 -14.38 -6.70 -0.09
C GLU A 154 -15.18 -6.42 -1.36
N ILE A 155 -15.98 -7.39 -1.79
CA ILE A 155 -16.75 -7.31 -3.04
C ILE A 155 -18.22 -7.06 -2.69
N PHE A 156 -18.79 -6.01 -3.27
CA PHE A 156 -20.20 -5.69 -3.15
C PHE A 156 -20.88 -5.82 -4.50
N ARG A 157 -22.13 -6.26 -4.49
CA ARG A 157 -22.92 -6.50 -5.70
C ARG A 157 -24.27 -5.81 -5.63
N SER A 158 -24.68 -5.15 -6.71
CA SER A 158 -26.03 -4.61 -6.84
C SER A 158 -27.03 -5.65 -7.35
N GLN A 159 -28.33 -5.34 -7.26
CA GLN A 159 -29.38 -6.18 -7.87
C GLN A 159 -29.24 -6.31 -9.40
N ARG A 160 -28.53 -5.37 -10.05
CA ARG A 160 -28.22 -5.40 -11.49
C ARG A 160 -26.90 -6.08 -11.81
N ASN A 161 -26.31 -6.80 -10.83
CA ASN A 161 -25.05 -7.51 -10.98
C ASN A 161 -23.83 -6.61 -11.28
N LYS A 162 -23.90 -5.32 -10.92
CA LYS A 162 -22.72 -4.45 -10.92
C LYS A 162 -21.90 -4.73 -9.67
N HIS A 163 -20.58 -4.77 -9.83
CA HIS A 163 -19.65 -4.95 -8.72
C HIS A 163 -18.99 -3.63 -8.36
N ILE A 164 -18.86 -3.38 -7.06
CA ILE A 164 -17.96 -2.36 -6.51
C ILE A 164 -17.07 -3.03 -5.46
N PHE A 165 -15.92 -2.42 -5.22
CA PHE A 165 -14.91 -2.99 -4.34
C PHE A 165 -14.60 -2.00 -3.23
N ARG A 166 -14.42 -2.53 -2.01
CA ARG A 166 -13.86 -1.77 -0.91
C ARG A 166 -12.49 -2.36 -0.59
N VAL A 167 -11.48 -1.51 -0.66
CA VAL A 167 -10.08 -1.87 -0.48
C VAL A 167 -9.58 -1.17 0.78
N ASN A 168 -9.18 -1.96 1.78
CA ASN A 168 -8.84 -1.47 3.13
C ASN A 168 -7.57 -2.16 3.66
N GLY A 169 -7.01 -1.64 4.75
CA GLY A 169 -5.85 -2.22 5.42
C GLY A 169 -4.54 -1.67 4.88
N LYS A 170 -3.45 -2.43 5.05
CA LYS A 170 -2.12 -2.00 4.62
C LYS A 170 -1.83 -2.56 3.23
N HIS A 171 -1.53 -1.68 2.30
CA HIS A 171 -1.12 -2.02 0.93
C HIS A 171 0.36 -1.68 0.73
N PRO A 172 1.04 -2.34 -0.24
CA PRO A 172 2.31 -1.86 -0.75
C PRO A 172 2.19 -0.38 -1.13
N SER A 173 3.09 0.43 -0.60
CA SER A 173 3.16 1.86 -0.85
C SER A 173 4.55 2.19 -1.35
N GLU A 174 4.66 3.11 -2.32
CA GLU A 174 5.97 3.51 -2.81
C GLU A 174 6.89 4.02 -1.69
N PRO A 175 8.21 3.83 -1.86
CA PRO A 175 9.20 4.59 -1.10
C PRO A 175 8.93 6.06 -1.34
N ARG A 176 8.50 6.77 -0.29
CA ARG A 176 8.19 8.19 -0.41
C ARG A 176 9.47 8.98 -0.62
N GLU A 177 9.44 9.94 -1.54
CA GLU A 177 10.55 10.88 -1.70
C GLU A 177 10.51 11.89 -0.55
N ILE A 178 11.62 12.07 0.16
CA ILE A 178 11.75 13.16 1.13
C ILE A 178 11.91 14.46 0.37
N ILE A 179 10.89 15.31 0.45
CA ILE A 179 10.85 16.61 -0.23
C ILE A 179 11.52 17.70 0.60
N SER A 180 11.26 17.71 1.91
CA SER A 180 11.81 18.70 2.83
C SER A 180 11.67 18.25 4.27
N ILE A 181 12.52 18.76 5.15
CA ILE A 181 12.23 18.81 6.58
C ILE A 181 11.33 20.02 6.87
N CYS A 182 10.38 19.83 7.77
CA CYS A 182 9.45 20.84 8.25
C CYS A 182 9.64 21.01 9.76
N VAL A 183 10.05 22.21 10.17
CA VAL A 183 10.37 22.54 11.56
C VAL A 183 9.26 23.40 12.14
N VAL A 184 8.76 23.03 13.32
CA VAL A 184 7.79 23.88 14.04
C VAL A 184 8.49 25.19 14.43
N GLU A 185 7.96 26.31 13.98
CA GLU A 185 8.55 27.62 14.27
C GLU A 185 8.17 28.06 15.69
N SER A 186 9.17 28.41 16.50
CA SER A 186 8.97 28.74 17.92
C SER A 186 8.27 30.09 18.13
N LEU A 187 8.49 31.03 17.20
CA LEU A 187 7.95 32.38 17.28
C LEU A 187 6.54 32.51 16.68
N ILE A 188 6.14 31.57 15.82
CA ILE A 188 4.82 31.57 15.19
C ILE A 188 4.21 30.18 15.40
N PRO A 189 3.60 29.95 16.57
CA PRO A 189 3.01 28.67 16.90
C PRO A 189 2.07 28.22 15.78
N ARG A 190 2.18 26.94 15.41
CA ARG A 190 1.42 26.26 14.33
C ARG A 190 1.95 26.42 12.91
N PHE A 191 2.93 27.28 12.66
CA PHE A 191 3.57 27.35 11.34
C PHE A 191 4.68 26.32 11.24
N LEU A 192 4.80 25.69 10.08
CA LEU A 192 5.92 24.82 9.77
C LEU A 192 6.87 25.54 8.83
N ARG A 193 8.11 25.80 9.26
CA ARG A 193 9.16 26.29 8.38
C ARG A 193 9.61 25.15 7.46
N VAL A 194 9.57 25.39 6.16
CA VAL A 194 9.99 24.42 5.13
C VAL A 194 11.44 24.69 4.76
N GLU A 195 12.32 23.70 4.90
CA GLU A 195 13.75 23.87 4.60
C GLU A 195 14.05 23.89 3.09
N SER A 196 13.33 23.08 2.30
CA SER A 196 13.48 22.97 0.85
C SER A 196 12.15 23.28 0.13
N PRO A 197 11.76 24.57 0.01
CA PRO A 197 10.43 24.96 -0.47
C PRO A 197 10.21 24.71 -1.98
N ALA A 198 11.28 24.50 -2.76
CA ALA A 198 11.17 24.22 -4.20
C ALA A 198 10.32 22.97 -4.49
N GLY A 199 10.36 21.99 -3.59
CA GLY A 199 9.63 20.74 -3.74
C GLY A 199 8.14 20.81 -3.37
N LEU A 200 7.62 21.96 -2.91
CA LEU A 200 6.19 22.11 -2.58
C LEU A 200 5.30 22.05 -3.83
N GLY A 201 5.80 22.48 -4.98
CA GLY A 201 5.02 22.51 -6.23
C GLY A 201 3.87 23.53 -6.26
N VAL A 202 3.84 24.49 -5.32
CA VAL A 202 2.87 25.59 -5.24
C VAL A 202 3.58 26.92 -5.00
N GLN A 203 2.97 28.02 -5.42
CA GLN A 203 3.44 29.40 -5.24
C GLN A 203 3.00 30.01 -3.90
N ALA A 204 3.56 31.16 -3.54
CA ALA A 204 3.15 31.90 -2.34
C ALA A 204 1.66 32.29 -2.39
N GLY A 205 0.94 32.10 -1.29
CA GLY A 205 -0.50 32.33 -1.17
C GLY A 205 -1.37 31.19 -1.72
N GLU A 206 -0.79 30.19 -2.37
CA GLU A 206 -1.54 29.03 -2.86
C GLU A 206 -1.80 28.01 -1.75
N LYS A 207 -2.94 27.34 -1.90
CA LYS A 207 -3.37 26.27 -1.00
C LYS A 207 -2.72 24.95 -1.38
N ILE A 208 -2.41 24.15 -0.38
CA ILE A 208 -1.81 22.84 -0.54
C ILE A 208 -2.46 21.85 0.42
N ASN A 209 -2.80 20.68 -0.11
CA ASN A 209 -3.36 19.59 0.67
C ASN A 209 -2.24 18.63 1.06
N ILE A 210 -2.14 18.33 2.35
CA ILE A 210 -1.11 17.48 2.91
C ILE A 210 -1.77 16.41 3.79
N ARG A 211 -1.42 15.15 3.60
CA ARG A 211 -1.95 14.04 4.41
C ARG A 211 -1.16 13.93 5.72
N PHE A 212 -1.84 13.76 6.84
CA PHE A 212 -1.23 13.48 8.14
C PHE A 212 -2.11 12.49 8.91
N ASN A 213 -1.52 11.37 9.39
CA ASN A 213 -2.23 10.28 10.06
C ASN A 213 -3.51 9.82 9.31
N ASP A 214 -3.40 9.61 7.99
CA ASP A 214 -4.50 9.21 7.09
C ASP A 214 -5.60 10.27 6.86
N PHE A 215 -5.49 11.46 7.45
CA PHE A 215 -6.40 12.57 7.23
C PHE A 215 -5.81 13.62 6.28
N LEU A 216 -6.66 14.20 5.42
CA LEU A 216 -6.28 15.33 4.58
C LEU A 216 -6.33 16.63 5.37
N THR A 217 -5.27 17.44 5.28
CA THR A 217 -5.14 18.73 5.98
C THR A 217 -4.85 19.84 4.98
N GLU A 218 -5.46 21.01 5.16
CA GLU A 218 -5.34 22.16 4.25
C GLU A 218 -4.34 23.19 4.80
N TRP A 219 -3.38 23.57 3.97
CA TRP A 219 -2.34 24.53 4.30
C TRP A 219 -2.23 25.61 3.22
N GLU A 220 -1.58 26.71 3.56
CA GLU A 220 -1.21 27.79 2.65
C GLU A 220 0.30 28.00 2.70
N ARG A 221 0.93 28.19 1.53
CA ARG A 221 2.35 28.57 1.45
C ARG A 221 2.51 30.06 1.74
N VAL A 222 3.25 30.40 2.78
CA VAL A 222 3.57 31.78 3.17
C VAL A 222 5.05 32.04 2.96
N ASP A 223 5.37 33.03 2.14
CA ASP A 223 6.74 33.40 1.83
C ASP A 223 7.11 34.71 2.55
N ALA A 224 8.29 34.72 3.18
CA ALA A 224 9.01 35.95 3.51
C ALA A 224 10.36 35.95 2.80
N LYS A 225 11.09 37.05 2.94
CA LYS A 225 12.33 37.33 2.21
C LYS A 225 13.30 36.14 2.10
N ASN A 226 13.52 35.41 3.20
CA ASN A 226 14.47 34.30 3.26
C ASN A 226 13.87 33.00 3.86
N LYS A 227 12.55 32.91 3.99
CA LYS A 227 11.89 31.78 4.66
C LYS A 227 10.55 31.49 4.01
N VAL A 228 10.20 30.21 3.97
CA VAL A 228 8.89 29.73 3.55
C VAL A 228 8.29 28.93 4.69
N TRP A 229 7.00 29.15 4.93
CA TRP A 229 6.23 28.38 5.90
C TRP A 229 4.99 27.77 5.26
N LEU A 230 4.53 26.68 5.87
CA LEU A 230 3.18 26.18 5.71
C LEU A 230 2.34 26.69 6.88
N SER A 231 1.27 27.42 6.56
CA SER A 231 0.28 27.91 7.51
C SER A 231 -0.97 27.03 7.43
N PRO A 232 -1.43 26.44 8.55
CA PRO A 232 -2.63 25.62 8.54
C PRO A 232 -3.85 26.54 8.35
N MET A 233 -4.70 26.24 7.38
CA MET A 233 -5.89 27.05 7.11
C MET A 233 -6.97 26.92 8.19
N LYS A 234 -6.90 25.83 8.99
CA LYS A 234 -7.84 25.51 10.08
C LYS A 234 -7.05 25.12 11.32
N LEU A 235 -7.62 24.25 12.17
CA LEU A 235 -6.91 23.70 13.32
C LEU A 235 -5.66 22.94 12.85
N ASN A 236 -4.52 23.22 13.49
CA ASN A 236 -3.30 22.48 13.24
C ASN A 236 -3.36 21.13 13.97
N PRO A 237 -3.33 19.99 13.26
CA PRO A 237 -3.38 18.67 13.88
C PRO A 237 -2.02 18.19 14.39
N LEU A 238 -0.95 18.95 14.17
CA LEU A 238 0.42 18.57 14.47
C LEU A 238 0.81 18.92 15.91
N SER A 239 1.61 18.05 16.52
CA SER A 239 2.29 18.34 17.79
C SER A 239 3.38 19.40 17.57
N SER A 240 3.52 20.30 18.54
CA SER A 240 4.62 21.29 18.58
C SER A 240 5.94 20.71 19.09
N GLU A 241 5.97 19.44 19.49
CA GLU A 241 7.11 18.82 20.18
C GLU A 241 8.08 18.08 19.23
N CYS A 242 7.73 17.93 17.95
CA CYS A 242 8.55 17.24 16.97
C CYS A 242 8.63 17.98 15.64
N ASN A 243 9.68 17.66 14.89
CA ASN A 243 9.81 18.05 13.49
C ASN A 243 9.13 17.01 12.60
N TYR A 244 8.90 17.38 11.34
CA TYR A 244 8.21 16.54 10.37
C TYR A 244 9.03 16.40 9.10
N GLU A 245 8.98 15.23 8.48
CA GLU A 245 9.36 15.05 7.08
C GLU A 245 8.14 15.35 6.22
N LEU A 246 8.35 16.20 5.22
CA LEU A 246 7.42 16.36 4.11
C LEU A 246 7.85 15.40 3.00
N LEU A 247 6.94 14.52 2.65
CA LEU A 247 7.14 13.43 1.74
C LEU A 247 6.22 13.59 0.52
N ARG A 248 6.63 13.09 -0.64
CA ARG A 248 5.74 12.94 -1.80
C ARG A 248 5.49 11.45 -2.04
N ASP A 249 4.22 11.08 -2.10
CA ASP A 249 3.82 9.73 -2.48
C ASP A 249 3.77 9.56 -4.00
N SER A 250 3.55 8.33 -4.44
CA SER A 250 3.46 7.92 -5.85
C SER A 250 2.39 8.66 -6.65
N ASP A 251 1.32 9.04 -5.96
CA ASP A 251 0.17 9.73 -6.56
C ASP A 251 0.41 11.25 -6.61
N GLY A 252 1.63 11.68 -6.25
CA GLY A 252 2.05 13.07 -6.20
C GLY A 252 1.50 13.83 -4.98
N CYS A 253 0.77 13.16 -4.09
CA CYS A 253 0.23 13.76 -2.88
C CYS A 253 1.33 13.97 -1.85
N LEU A 254 1.24 15.08 -1.12
CA LEU A 254 2.17 15.38 -0.04
C LEU A 254 1.71 14.75 1.27
N VAL A 255 2.66 14.24 2.04
CA VAL A 255 2.42 13.59 3.34
C VAL A 255 3.37 14.17 4.37
N LEU A 256 2.85 14.53 5.54
CA LEU A 256 3.68 14.84 6.71
C LEU A 256 3.83 13.59 7.57
N GLN A 257 5.07 13.31 7.98
CA GLN A 257 5.41 12.23 8.89
C GLN A 257 6.23 12.79 10.05
N ALA A 258 5.81 12.53 11.29
CA ALA A 258 6.55 12.98 12.47
C ALA A 258 7.91 12.28 12.53
N LEU A 259 8.97 13.05 12.67
CA LEU A 259 10.30 12.54 13.00
C LEU A 259 10.25 12.09 14.46
N ARG A 260 10.53 10.79 14.68
CA ARG A 260 10.78 10.29 16.04
C ARG A 260 12.20 10.71 16.41
N ASN A 261 12.32 11.52 17.47
CA ASN A 261 13.60 11.73 18.15
C ASN A 261 14.05 10.45 18.85
#